data_AF-A0A974P2W4-F1
#
_entry.id   AF-A0A974P2W4-F1
#
_cell.length_a   1.000
_cell.length_b   1.000
_cell.length_c   1.000
_cell.angle_alpha   90.00
_cell.angle_beta   90.00
_cell.angle_gamma   90.00
#
_symmetry.space_group_name_H-M   'P 1'
#
loop_
_entity.id
_entity.type
_entity.pdbx_description
1 polymer ?
#
loop_
_entity_poly.entity_id
_entity_poly.type
_entity_poly.pdbx_seq_one_letter_code
_entity_poly.pdbx_strand_id
1 'polypeptide(L)' 'MRGAESWASDPVIDGRIQHFRNARLVNFEGAGHWVHHDRLDGFMDAVETFLAE' A
#
# COMPACT_ATOMS: atom_id res chain seq x y z
N MET A 1 -0.88 -0.69 1.94
CA MET A 1 -0.04 -0.01 0.92
C MET A 1 1.21 -0.85 0.71
N ARG A 2 1.74 -0.92 -0.51
CA ARG A 2 2.94 -1.70 -0.84
C ARG A 2 3.82 -0.90 -1.81
N GLY A 3 5.14 -1.00 -1.66
CA GLY A 3 6.07 -0.60 -2.71
C GLY A 3 6.15 -1.68 -3.77
N ALA A 4 6.10 -1.30 -5.05
CA ALA A 4 6.12 -2.26 -6.16
C ALA A 4 7.46 -3.01 -6.25
N GLU A 5 8.54 -2.38 -5.79
CA GLU A 5 9.91 -2.89 -5.75
C GLU A 5 10.25 -3.53 -4.40
N SER A 6 9.25 -3.73 -3.53
CA SER A 6 9.41 -4.44 -2.27
C SER A 6 9.50 -5.97 -2.46
N TRP A 7 10.13 -6.63 -1.51
CA TRP A 7 10.15 -8.08 -1.34
C TRP A 7 8.86 -8.63 -0.71
N ALA A 8 7.97 -7.74 -0.24
CA ALA A 8 6.67 -8.13 0.29
C ALA A 8 5.76 -8.65 -0.85
N SER A 9 5.18 -9.84 -0.64
CA SER A 9 4.21 -10.42 -1.58
C SER A 9 2.97 -9.54 -1.73
N ASP A 10 2.40 -9.54 -2.95
CA ASP A 10 1.14 -8.86 -3.24
C ASP A 10 -0.03 -9.54 -2.50
N PRO A 11 -0.73 -8.84 -1.60
CA PRO A 11 -1.82 -9.42 -0.82
C PRO A 11 -3.04 -9.82 -1.66
N VAL A 12 -3.16 -9.32 -2.90
CA VAL A 12 -4.16 -9.78 -3.87
C VAL A 12 -3.74 -11.14 -4.44
N ILE A 13 -2.46 -11.33 -4.76
CA ILE A 13 -1.95 -12.57 -5.37
C ILE A 13 -1.88 -13.69 -4.33
N ASP A 14 -1.37 -13.40 -3.13
CA ASP A 14 -1.26 -14.40 -2.06
C ASP A 14 -2.56 -14.63 -1.28
N GLY A 15 -3.63 -13.92 -1.64
CA GLY A 15 -4.97 -14.11 -1.09
C GLY A 15 -5.18 -13.51 0.29
N ARG A 16 -4.19 -12.89 0.95
CA ARG A 16 -4.39 -12.29 2.28
C ARG A 16 -5.47 -11.20 2.29
N ILE A 17 -5.66 -10.49 1.17
CA ILE A 17 -6.66 -9.43 1.07
C ILE A 17 -8.11 -9.96 1.22
N GLN A 18 -8.36 -11.23 0.90
CA GLN A 18 -9.71 -11.81 0.89
C GLN A 18 -10.35 -11.90 2.28
N HIS A 19 -9.55 -11.82 3.34
CA HIS A 19 -10.03 -11.90 4.72
C HIS A 19 -10.61 -10.57 5.23
N PHE A 20 -10.46 -9.49 4.46
CA PHE A 20 -10.97 -8.16 4.82
C PHE A 20 -12.22 -7.84 3.99
N ARG A 21 -13.31 -7.42 4.67
CA ARG A 21 -14.58 -7.06 4.00
C ARG A 21 -14.52 -5.74 3.23
N ASN A 22 -13.68 -4.82 3.69
CA ASN A 22 -13.52 -3.50 3.10
C ASN A 22 -12.04 -3.10 3.13
N ALA A 23 -11.24 -3.71 2.25
CA ALA A 23 -9.82 -3.39 2.13
C ALA A 23 -9.52 -2.73 0.78
N ARG A 24 -8.61 -1.76 0.82
CA ARG A 24 -8.01 -1.13 -0.36
C ARG A 24 -6.52 -1.41 -0.39
N LEU A 25 -6.03 -1.90 -1.52
CA LEU A 25 -4.59 -1.96 -1.81
C LEU A 25 -4.19 -0.74 -2.64
N VAL A 26 -3.11 -0.09 -2.25
CA VAL A 26 -2.44 0.97 -3.02
C VAL A 26 -1.00 0.51 -3.22
N ASN A 27 -0.58 0.41 -4.48
CA ASN A 27 0.78 0.10 -4.88
C ASN A 27 1.50 1.39 -5.29
N PHE A 28 2.75 1.54 -4.86
CA PHE A 28 3.60 2.68 -5.16
C PHE A 28 4.78 2.22 -6.02
N GLU A 29 4.87 2.72 -7.26
CA GLU A 29 6.06 2.52 -8.10
C GLU A 29 7.23 3.38 -7.61
N GLY A 30 8.45 2.86 -7.75
CA GLY A 30 9.67 3.48 -7.24
C GLY A 30 9.78 3.45 -5.71
N ALA A 31 9.10 2.51 -5.03
CA ALA A 31 9.17 2.32 -3.59
C ALA A 31 9.52 0.87 -3.23
N GLY A 32 10.46 0.72 -2.31
CA GLY A 32 10.81 -0.57 -1.71
C GLY A 32 9.90 -0.89 -0.52
N HIS A 33 10.50 -1.48 0.52
CA HIS A 33 9.79 -1.86 1.74
C HIS A 33 9.28 -0.65 2.55
N TRP A 34 9.99 0.47 2.52
CA TRP A 34 9.65 1.68 3.28
C TRP A 34 8.97 2.71 2.38
N VAL A 35 7.70 2.47 2.05
CA VAL A 35 6.91 3.35 1.16
C VAL A 35 6.92 4.81 1.62
N HIS A 36 6.80 5.05 2.92
CA HIS A 36 6.81 6.42 3.48
C HIS A 36 8.16 7.12 3.33
N HIS A 37 9.26 6.38 3.19
CA HIS A 37 10.59 6.94 2.94
C HIS A 37 10.79 7.24 1.46
N ASP A 38 10.41 6.31 0.58
CA ASP A 38 10.69 6.43 -0.86
C ASP A 38 9.66 7.31 -1.59
N ARG A 39 8.40 7.34 -1.13
CA ARG A 39 7.26 8.04 -1.75
C ARG A 39 6.38 8.75 -0.72
N LEU A 40 6.99 9.61 0.11
CA LEU A 40 6.33 10.28 1.23
C LEU A 40 5.02 10.99 0.86
N ASP A 41 5.03 11.84 -0.17
CA ASP A 41 3.85 12.65 -0.52
C ASP A 41 2.64 11.79 -0.88
N GLY A 42 2.86 10.77 -1.73
CA GLY A 42 1.79 9.85 -2.11
C GLY A 42 1.36 8.94 -0.97
N PHE A 43 2.27 8.57 -0.06
CA PHE A 43 1.92 7.85 1.15
C PHE A 43 1.00 8.67 2.05
N MET A 44 1.35 9.94 2.32
CA MET A 44 0.56 10.83 3.16
C MET A 44 -0.82 11.11 2.56
N ASP A 45 -0.89 11.40 1.26
CA ASP A 45 -2.18 11.58 0.55
C ASP A 45 -3.11 10.37 0.71
N ALA A 46 -2.57 9.16 0.53
CA ALA A 46 -3.34 7.94 0.68
C ALA A 46 -3.78 7.66 2.13
N VAL A 47 -2.97 8.05 3.14
CA VAL A 47 -3.33 7.94 4.56
C VAL A 47 -4.39 8.95 4.94
N GLU A 48 -4.21 10.23 4.57
CA GLU A 48 -5.15 11.31 4.87
C GLU A 48 -6.51 11.06 4.22
N THR A 49 -6.53 10.64 2.96
CA THR A 49 -7.76 10.26 2.25
C THR A 49 -8.48 9.14 3.00
N PHE A 50 -7.77 8.08 3.40
CA PHE A 50 -8.38 6.94 4.09
C PHE A 50 -8.94 7.31 5.46
N LEU A 51 -8.29 8.23 6.20
CA LEU A 51 -8.75 8.64 7.53
C LEU A 51 -9.89 9.67 7.51
N ALA A 52 -10.16 10.29 6.36
CA ALA A 52 -11.24 11.25 6.20
C ALA A 52 -12.59 10.61 5.78
N GLU A 53 -12.61 9.31 5.49
CA GLU A 53 -13.80 8.51 5.17
C GLU A 53 -14.59 8.10 6.42
#